data_AF-A0A370KGA5-F1
#
_entry.id   AF-A0A370KGA5-F1
#
_cell.length_a   1.000
_cell.length_b   1.000
_cell.length_c   1.000
_cell.angle_alpha   90.00
_cell.angle_beta   90.00
_cell.angle_gamma   90.00
#
_symmetry.space_group_name_H-M   'P 1'
#
loop_
_entity.id
_entity.type
_entity.pdbx_description
1 polymer ?
#
loop_
_entity_poly.entity_id
_entity_poly.type
_entity_poly.pdbx_seq_one_letter_code
_entity_poly.pdbx_strand_id
1 'polypeptide(L)'
;MCRHERKRAEDSARSADRNDFKKGITVKSRPAFRELAPAERRAILEKLATTLHRNAGWARQEGDDALEMVMGSVGTALLSAAEDLAKADLVLAEDAVRSAVNLIATFHCRHPKYPIEPMVH
;
A
#
# COMPACT_ATOMS: atom_id res chain seq x y z
N MET A 1 -25.51 26.05 58.19
CA MET A 1 -24.29 25.51 57.54
C MET A 1 -24.65 25.11 56.12
N CYS A 2 -23.98 25.72 55.15
CA CYS A 2 -24.45 25.91 53.77
C CYS A 2 -24.14 24.73 52.83
N ARG A 3 -25.09 24.45 51.93
CA ARG A 3 -25.08 23.45 50.83
C ARG A 3 -23.90 23.52 49.83
N HIS A 4 -22.91 24.37 50.04
CA HIS A 4 -21.83 24.61 49.08
C HIS A 4 -20.62 23.66 49.24
N GLU A 5 -20.48 22.97 50.37
CA GLU A 5 -19.30 22.11 50.61
C GLU A 5 -19.47 20.66 50.13
N ARG A 6 -20.70 20.17 49.93
CA ARG A 6 -20.91 18.82 49.37
C ARG A 6 -20.60 18.71 47.88
N LYS A 7 -20.65 19.82 47.14
CA LYS A 7 -20.47 19.80 45.68
C LYS A 7 -19.01 19.71 45.25
N ARG A 8 -18.04 19.99 46.14
CA ARG A 8 -16.60 19.87 45.83
C ARG A 8 -16.02 18.46 46.03
N ALA A 9 -16.72 17.58 46.75
CA ALA A 9 -16.25 16.21 46.97
C ALA A 9 -16.66 15.25 45.83
N GLU A 10 -17.77 15.50 45.14
CA GLU A 10 -18.24 14.64 44.05
C GLU A 10 -17.51 14.90 42.71
N ASP A 11 -17.00 16.12 42.48
CA ASP A 11 -16.25 16.44 41.26
C ASP A 11 -14.81 15.90 41.27
N SER A 12 -14.23 15.63 42.44
CA SER A 12 -12.85 15.10 42.53
C SER A 12 -12.76 13.60 42.22
N ALA A 13 -13.86 12.84 42.34
CA ALA A 13 -13.88 11.41 42.03
C ALA A 13 -14.15 11.11 40.53
N ARG A 14 -14.66 12.08 39.77
CA ARG A 14 -15.02 11.91 38.34
C ARG A 14 -13.88 12.24 37.35
N SER A 15 -12.72 12.61 37.88
CA SER A 15 -11.54 13.03 37.10
C SER A 15 -10.44 11.96 37.00
N ALA A 16 -10.53 10.86 37.74
CA ALA A 16 -9.45 9.86 37.78
C ALA A 16 -9.62 8.70 36.78
N ASP A 17 -10.77 8.56 36.14
CA ASP A 17 -11.09 7.39 35.29
C ASP A 17 -11.26 7.73 33.81
N ARG A 18 -10.44 8.67 33.31
CA ARG A 18 -10.49 9.12 31.90
C ARG A 18 -9.13 9.17 31.21
N ASN A 19 -8.12 8.48 31.75
CA ASN A 19 -6.78 8.48 31.16
C ASN A 19 -6.27 7.12 30.64
N ASP A 20 -7.07 6.05 30.67
CA ASP A 20 -6.64 4.73 30.16
C ASP A 20 -7.08 4.42 28.71
N PHE A 21 -7.70 5.36 28.00
CA PHE A 21 -8.15 5.15 26.61
C PHE A 21 -7.21 5.71 25.53
N LYS A 22 -6.05 6.25 25.93
CA LYS A 22 -5.00 6.74 25.00
C LYS A 22 -3.83 5.79 24.79
N LYS A 23 -3.99 4.49 25.07
CA LYS A 23 -3.21 3.45 24.37
C LYS A 23 -3.85 3.20 23.00
N GLY A 24 -4.00 4.28 22.24
CA GLY A 24 -4.43 4.23 20.86
C GLY A 24 -3.34 3.55 20.07
N ILE A 25 -3.60 2.30 19.69
CA ILE A 25 -3.09 1.57 18.54
C ILE A 25 -1.91 2.31 17.90
N THR A 26 -0.69 2.03 18.33
CA THR A 26 0.49 2.34 17.54
C THR A 26 0.39 1.47 16.29
N VAL A 27 -0.34 1.98 15.29
CA VAL A 27 -0.23 1.50 13.92
C VAL A 27 1.24 1.70 13.60
N LYS A 28 2.02 0.61 13.58
CA LYS A 28 3.36 0.66 12.98
C LYS A 28 3.13 1.13 11.55
N SER A 29 3.32 2.42 11.30
CA SER A 29 3.28 2.98 9.96
C SER A 29 4.29 2.17 9.15
N ARG A 30 3.82 1.44 8.14
CA ARG A 30 4.73 0.76 7.21
C ARG A 30 5.63 1.85 6.61
N PRO A 31 6.95 1.62 6.52
CA PRO A 31 7.86 2.60 5.94
C PRO A 31 7.41 2.95 4.53
N ALA A 32 7.54 4.23 4.17
CA ALA A 32 7.26 4.67 2.81
C ALA A 32 8.23 3.98 1.83
N PHE A 33 7.86 3.85 0.55
CA PHE A 33 8.69 3.16 -0.44
C PHE A 33 10.13 3.71 -0.50
N ARG A 34 10.30 5.03 -0.41
CA ARG A 34 11.63 5.70 -0.33
C ARG A 34 12.46 5.32 0.89
N GLU A 35 11.83 4.95 1.99
CA GLU A 35 12.48 4.64 3.27
C GLU A 35 12.99 3.19 3.34
N LEU A 36 12.55 2.33 2.42
CA LEU A 36 12.96 0.94 2.34
C LEU A 36 14.46 0.79 2.01
N ALA A 37 15.04 -0.37 2.28
CA ALA A 37 16.36 -0.68 1.76
C ALA A 37 16.30 -0.85 0.22
N PRO A 38 17.39 -0.61 -0.52
CA PRO A 38 17.42 -0.84 -1.98
C PRO A 38 16.96 -2.25 -2.37
N ALA A 39 17.35 -3.27 -1.60
CA ALA A 39 16.93 -4.65 -1.85
C ALA A 39 15.40 -4.85 -1.71
N GLU A 40 14.78 -4.20 -0.72
CA GLU A 40 13.33 -4.26 -0.51
C GLU A 40 12.58 -3.51 -1.62
N ARG A 41 13.06 -2.34 -2.03
CA ARG A 41 12.50 -1.62 -3.19
C ARG A 41 12.56 -2.45 -4.44
N ARG A 42 13.71 -3.08 -4.72
CA ARG A 42 13.90 -3.94 -5.88
C ARG A 42 12.90 -5.09 -5.87
N ALA A 43 12.76 -5.77 -4.72
CA ALA A 43 11.81 -6.87 -4.56
C ALA A 43 10.36 -6.44 -4.83
N ILE A 44 9.97 -5.23 -4.41
CA ILE A 44 8.65 -4.67 -4.72
C ILE A 44 8.48 -4.43 -6.23
N LEU A 45 9.46 -3.82 -6.88
CA LEU A 45 9.43 -3.55 -8.33
C LEU A 45 9.35 -4.86 -9.13
N GLU A 46 10.15 -5.87 -8.78
CA GLU A 46 10.13 -7.21 -9.38
C GLU A 46 8.78 -7.92 -9.18
N LYS A 47 8.20 -7.79 -7.97
CA LYS A 47 6.90 -8.39 -7.66
C LYS A 47 5.77 -7.72 -8.45
N LEU A 48 5.81 -6.40 -8.61
CA LEU A 48 4.88 -5.65 -9.44
C LEU A 48 5.00 -6.09 -10.91
N ALA A 49 6.22 -6.16 -11.44
CA ALA A 49 6.48 -6.61 -12.81
C ALA A 49 5.93 -8.03 -13.07
N THR A 50 6.19 -8.95 -12.15
CA THR A 50 5.68 -10.33 -12.23
C THR A 50 4.15 -10.36 -12.21
N THR A 51 3.53 -9.51 -11.39
CA THR A 51 2.07 -9.41 -11.31
C THR A 51 1.47 -8.85 -12.60
N LEU A 52 2.10 -7.83 -13.18
CA LEU A 52 1.69 -7.27 -14.46
C LEU A 52 1.75 -8.31 -15.57
N HIS A 53 2.82 -9.10 -15.65
CA HIS A 53 2.93 -10.18 -16.65
C HIS A 53 1.86 -11.25 -16.49
N ARG A 54 1.54 -11.65 -15.26
CA ARG A 54 0.47 -12.62 -15.01
C ARG A 54 -0.88 -12.06 -15.45
N ASN A 55 -1.20 -10.84 -15.04
CA ASN A 55 -2.46 -10.20 -15.38
C ASN A 55 -2.57 -9.94 -16.89
N ALA A 56 -1.47 -9.63 -17.58
CA ALA A 56 -1.41 -9.54 -19.04
C ALA A 56 -1.81 -10.88 -19.69
N GLY A 57 -1.31 -12.00 -19.16
CA GLY A 57 -1.69 -13.34 -19.61
C GLY A 57 -3.19 -13.63 -19.46
N TRP A 58 -3.81 -13.14 -18.39
CA TRP A 58 -5.26 -13.21 -18.19
C TRP A 58 -6.03 -12.26 -19.11
N ALA A 59 -5.55 -11.03 -19.31
CA ALA A 59 -6.15 -10.07 -20.24
C ALA A 59 -6.22 -10.63 -21.67
N ARG A 60 -5.16 -11.32 -22.13
CA ARG A 60 -5.19 -12.07 -23.40
C ARG A 60 -6.27 -13.14 -23.43
N GLN A 61 -6.47 -13.90 -22.36
CA GLN A 61 -7.50 -14.95 -22.30
C GLN A 61 -8.91 -14.37 -22.40
N GLU A 62 -9.10 -13.15 -21.91
CA GLU A 62 -10.36 -12.41 -22.01
C GLU A 62 -10.52 -11.65 -23.35
N GLY A 63 -9.49 -11.64 -24.20
CA GLY A 63 -9.46 -10.89 -25.46
C GLY A 63 -9.22 -9.38 -25.31
N ASP A 64 -8.74 -8.91 -24.16
CA ASP A 64 -8.30 -7.52 -23.96
C ASP A 64 -6.82 -7.36 -24.37
N ASP A 65 -6.58 -7.37 -25.68
CA ASP A 65 -5.22 -7.27 -26.27
C ASP A 65 -4.54 -5.93 -25.92
N ALA A 66 -5.30 -4.85 -25.77
CA ALA A 66 -4.75 -3.55 -25.42
C ALA A 66 -4.19 -3.56 -24.00
N LEU A 67 -4.94 -4.13 -23.05
CA LEU A 67 -4.50 -4.26 -21.68
C LEU A 67 -3.35 -5.28 -21.55
N GLU A 68 -3.39 -6.38 -22.30
CA GLU A 68 -2.27 -7.33 -22.37
C GLU A 68 -0.98 -6.63 -22.80
N MET A 69 -1.02 -5.90 -23.92
CA MET A 69 0.15 -5.23 -24.47
C MET A 69 0.73 -4.21 -23.51
N VAL A 70 -0.10 -3.37 -22.88
CA VAL A 70 0.36 -2.35 -21.94
C VAL A 70 0.93 -2.98 -20.68
N MET A 71 0.23 -3.94 -20.07
CA MET A 71 0.70 -4.59 -18.85
C MET A 71 1.97 -5.40 -19.09
N GLY A 72 2.05 -6.12 -20.21
CA GLY A 72 3.24 -6.84 -20.63
C GLY A 72 4.43 -5.90 -20.84
N SER A 73 4.24 -4.81 -21.59
CA SER A 73 5.31 -3.83 -21.88
C SER A 73 5.82 -3.14 -20.61
N VAL A 74 4.91 -2.69 -19.74
CA VAL A 74 5.29 -2.07 -18.46
C VAL A 74 5.94 -3.09 -17.53
N GLY A 75 5.44 -4.33 -17.49
CA GLY A 75 6.06 -5.41 -16.73
C GLY A 75 7.50 -5.67 -17.15
N THR A 76 7.77 -5.76 -18.45
CA THR A 76 9.13 -5.94 -18.99
C THR A 76 10.02 -4.75 -18.65
N ALA A 77 9.56 -3.52 -18.91
CA ALA A 77 10.33 -2.32 -18.61
C ALA A 77 10.67 -2.21 -17.12
N LEU A 78 9.71 -2.50 -16.25
CA LEU A 78 9.90 -2.46 -14.81
C LEU A 78 10.90 -3.51 -14.33
N LEU A 79 10.83 -4.74 -14.86
CA LEU A 79 11.78 -5.80 -14.53
C LEU A 79 13.20 -5.47 -14.99
N SER A 80 13.35 -4.93 -16.21
CA SER A 80 14.65 -4.54 -16.76
C SER A 80 15.31 -3.39 -16.00
N ALA A 81 14.52 -2.47 -15.45
CA ALA A 81 15.02 -1.29 -14.73
C ALA A 81 15.01 -1.42 -13.20
N ALA A 82 14.52 -2.54 -12.64
CA ALA A 82 14.25 -2.66 -11.20
C ALA A 82 15.48 -2.39 -10.32
N GLU A 83 16.65 -2.88 -10.73
CA GLU A 83 17.91 -2.69 -10.01
C GLU A 83 18.33 -1.21 -9.96
N ASP A 84 18.27 -0.54 -11.11
CA ASP A 84 18.67 0.86 -11.25
C ASP A 84 17.69 1.80 -10.54
N LEU A 85 16.39 1.56 -10.72
CA LEU A 85 15.32 2.32 -10.04
C LEU A 85 15.38 2.17 -8.52
N ALA A 86 15.75 0.99 -8.01
CA ALA A 86 15.85 0.77 -6.57
C ALA A 86 17.02 1.54 -5.90
N LYS A 87 18.01 1.97 -6.69
CA LYS A 87 19.25 2.58 -6.20
C LYS A 87 19.40 4.06 -6.51
N ALA A 88 19.04 4.48 -7.72
CA ALA A 88 19.47 5.78 -8.26
C ALA A 88 18.34 6.80 -8.39
N ASP A 89 17.16 6.41 -8.87
CA ASP A 89 16.06 7.33 -9.13
C ASP A 89 14.79 6.93 -8.38
N LEU A 90 14.71 7.33 -7.11
CA LEU A 90 13.60 6.98 -6.24
C LEU A 90 12.30 7.71 -6.60
N VAL A 91 12.38 8.85 -7.30
CA VAL A 91 11.20 9.58 -7.76
C VAL A 91 10.56 8.82 -8.91
N LEU A 92 11.37 8.46 -9.91
CA LEU A 92 10.92 7.65 -11.04
C LEU A 92 10.45 6.26 -10.58
N ALA A 93 11.14 5.66 -9.59
CA ALA A 93 10.73 4.39 -9.03
C ALA A 93 9.33 4.45 -8.38
N GLU A 94 9.01 5.51 -7.64
CA GLU A 94 7.67 5.68 -7.07
C GLU A 94 6.58 5.90 -8.13
N ASP A 95 6.88 6.69 -9.16
CA ASP A 95 5.95 6.90 -10.27
C ASP A 95 5.71 5.60 -11.03
N ALA A 96 6.75 4.78 -11.22
CA ALA A 96 6.65 3.45 -11.79
C ALA A 96 5.79 2.51 -10.92
N VAL A 97 5.99 2.52 -9.59
CA VAL A 97 5.16 1.78 -8.64
C VAL A 97 3.70 2.20 -8.74
N ARG A 98 3.42 3.52 -8.74
CA ARG A 98 2.06 4.06 -8.85
C ARG A 98 1.39 3.65 -10.16
N SER A 99 2.12 3.75 -11.27
CA SER A 99 1.63 3.35 -12.59
C SER A 99 1.29 1.86 -12.63
N ALA A 100 2.19 1.00 -12.13
CA ALA A 100 1.97 -0.44 -12.05
C ALA A 100 0.73 -0.79 -11.19
N VAL A 101 0.60 -0.18 -10.01
CA VAL A 101 -0.55 -0.38 -9.12
C VAL A 101 -1.85 0.06 -9.79
N ASN A 102 -1.85 1.20 -10.50
CA ASN A 102 -3.02 1.67 -11.24
C ASN A 102 -3.44 0.72 -12.37
N LEU A 103 -2.47 0.13 -13.10
CA LEU A 103 -2.75 -0.88 -14.12
C LEU A 103 -3.34 -2.16 -13.51
N ILE A 104 -2.78 -2.61 -12.39
CA ILE A 104 -3.30 -3.77 -11.65
C ILE A 104 -4.74 -3.50 -11.17
N ALA A 105 -4.99 -2.33 -10.57
CA ALA A 105 -6.32 -1.93 -10.15
C ALA A 105 -7.29 -1.87 -11.34
N THR A 106 -6.87 -1.28 -12.46
CA THR A 106 -7.67 -1.22 -13.70
C THR A 106 -8.04 -2.61 -14.20
N PHE A 107 -7.09 -3.54 -14.22
CA PHE A 107 -7.35 -4.94 -14.58
C PHE A 107 -8.41 -5.57 -13.66
N HIS A 108 -8.28 -5.43 -12.35
CA HIS A 108 -9.24 -6.03 -11.40
C HIS A 108 -10.60 -5.35 -11.43
N CYS A 109 -10.68 -4.05 -11.74
CA CYS A 109 -11.95 -3.37 -11.98
C CYS A 109 -12.68 -3.92 -13.23
N ARG A 110 -11.94 -4.27 -14.29
CA ARG A 110 -12.51 -4.86 -15.51
C ARG A 110 -12.82 -6.35 -15.37
N HIS A 111 -11.98 -7.08 -14.63
CA HIS A 111 -12.07 -8.54 -14.49
C HIS A 111 -12.07 -8.96 -13.01
N PRO A 112 -13.16 -8.68 -12.27
CA PRO A 112 -13.23 -8.91 -10.81
C PRO A 112 -13.16 -10.39 -10.40
N LYS A 113 -13.31 -11.32 -11.35
CA LYS A 113 -13.21 -12.76 -11.11
C LYS A 113 -11.79 -13.25 -10.81
N TYR A 114 -10.76 -12.48 -11.15
CA TYR A 114 -9.37 -12.88 -10.96
C TYR A 114 -8.86 -12.53 -9.56
N PRO A 115 -8.06 -13.41 -8.93
CA PRO A 115 -7.56 -13.18 -7.57
C PRO A 115 -6.54 -12.04 -7.53
N ILE A 116 -6.65 -11.21 -6.49
CA ILE A 116 -5.62 -10.24 -6.12
C ILE A 116 -4.62 -10.98 -5.24
N GLU A 117 -3.38 -11.14 -5.71
CA GLU A 117 -2.33 -11.66 -4.84
C GLU A 117 -1.96 -10.65 -3.76
N PRO A 118 -1.68 -11.10 -2.53
CA PRO A 118 -1.14 -10.22 -1.51
C PRO A 118 0.19 -9.64 -1.99
N MET A 119 0.20 -8.33 -2.23
CA MET A 119 1.39 -7.56 -2.50
C MET A 119 2.10 -7.32 -1.17
N VAL A 120 2.99 -8.24 -0.81
CA VAL A 120 3.90 -8.25 0.36
C VAL A 120 3.26 -8.22 1.76
N HIS A 121 3.73 -9.13 2.62
CA HIS A 121 3.43 -9.18 4.07
C HIS A 121 4.40 -8.29 4.83
#